data_AF-A0A2E3MN62-F1
#
_entry.id   AF-A0A2E3MN62-F1
#
_cell.length_a   1.000
_cell.length_b   1.000
_cell.length_c   1.000
_cell.angle_alpha   90.00
_cell.angle_beta   90.00
_cell.angle_gamma   90.00
#
_symmetry.space_group_name_H-M   'P 1'
#
loop_
_entity.id
_entity.type
_entity.pdbx_description
1 polymer ?
#
loop_
_entity_poly.entity_id
_entity_poly.type
_entity_poly.pdbx_seq_one_letter_code
_entity_poly.pdbx_strand_id
1 'polypeptide(L)'
;MLPPSIAYKNVVSHEEVALDFADTGFQWPQPNGLGSAVTITYSFSNLLDGELRGLSAENAKRAVEEALTLWSEVAPIHFVEMVDQGPLPTGEELAYPASDHPQIRFGHHRIDGETGGALAHAYLPFSTREGLAGDIHFDRDEPWNHNGGGLFLETALHEIGHALGLDHDVEYDAIMNPIIQNRFDDLGTGYLLEDDIVGIRNLYGHGPGSVVTLDPPANTPPSEAPLGDNNDQEPRAEQEAFGVLATLDNTNRTLSISGDHDANSIVVISVPWFVAVIGTEETPVNSQPGAVFFFSPRGSITCNLGAGDDTLTCFRLITRTLECELGTGDDTISLFFCSIRNVLANGATGTDALFRIGSKIKNLGHLGFEQVK
;
A
#
# COMPACT_ATOMS: atom_id res chain seq x y z
N MET A 1 22.15 9.32 15.11
CA MET A 1 21.50 8.01 14.95
C MET A 1 20.03 8.17 15.29
N LEU A 2 19.16 7.83 14.35
CA LEU A 2 17.73 7.65 14.60
C LEU A 2 17.51 6.23 15.16
N PRO A 3 16.42 5.97 15.90
CA PRO A 3 16.01 4.59 16.18
C PRO A 3 15.69 3.87 14.85
N PRO A 4 15.84 2.54 14.77
CA PRO A 4 15.34 1.77 13.64
C PRO A 4 13.80 1.69 13.68
N SER A 5 13.19 1.48 12.52
CA SER A 5 11.78 1.05 12.40
C SER A 5 11.70 -0.45 12.69
N ILE A 6 10.57 -0.92 13.22
CA ILE A 6 10.42 -2.28 13.77
C ILE A 6 9.15 -2.93 13.21
N ALA A 7 9.27 -4.09 12.58
CA ALA A 7 8.13 -4.96 12.25
C ALA A 7 7.69 -5.82 13.45
N TYR A 8 6.37 -5.94 13.65
CA TYR A 8 5.75 -6.63 14.78
C TYR A 8 4.88 -7.83 14.36
N LYS A 9 4.70 -8.77 15.29
CA LYS A 9 3.80 -9.92 15.15
C LYS A 9 2.33 -9.50 15.23
N ASN A 10 1.45 -10.21 14.52
CA ASN A 10 -0.03 -10.07 14.57
C ASN A 10 -0.69 -10.53 15.90
N VAL A 11 0.04 -10.47 17.01
CA VAL A 11 -0.45 -10.75 18.38
C VAL A 11 -0.14 -9.61 19.36
N VAL A 12 0.57 -8.57 18.91
CA VAL A 12 0.85 -7.34 19.67
C VAL A 12 -0.41 -6.47 19.69
N SER A 13 -0.73 -5.87 20.83
CA SER A 13 -1.89 -4.97 20.93
C SER A 13 -1.58 -3.64 20.23
N HIS A 14 -2.54 -3.07 19.50
CA HIS A 14 -2.32 -1.85 18.70
C HIS A 14 -1.92 -0.61 19.56
N GLU A 15 -2.07 -0.66 20.89
CA GLU A 15 -1.57 0.40 21.80
C GLU A 15 -0.04 0.44 21.91
N GLU A 16 0.68 -0.63 21.52
CA GLU A 16 2.15 -0.70 21.58
C GLU A 16 2.83 -0.25 20.27
N VAL A 17 2.07 -0.14 19.17
CA VAL A 17 2.57 0.27 17.83
C VAL A 17 2.45 1.78 17.65
N ALA A 18 3.20 2.54 18.46
CA ALA A 18 3.19 4.00 18.47
C ALA A 18 4.51 4.59 17.97
N LEU A 19 4.72 4.57 16.65
CA LEU A 19 5.76 5.34 15.95
C LEU A 19 5.17 6.07 14.75
N ASP A 20 5.57 7.33 14.59
CA ASP A 20 4.92 8.37 13.78
C ASP A 20 5.99 9.09 12.96
N PHE A 21 6.04 8.84 11.64
CA PHE A 21 7.08 9.35 10.73
C PHE A 21 6.57 9.57 9.30
N ALA A 22 5.50 10.35 9.12
CA ALA A 22 5.11 10.80 7.79
C ALA A 22 6.18 11.73 7.15
N ASP A 23 6.62 11.40 5.93
CA ASP A 23 7.55 12.18 5.09
C ASP A 23 8.97 12.38 5.67
N THR A 24 9.70 11.29 5.90
CA THR A 24 11.05 11.30 6.51
C THR A 24 12.12 12.01 5.68
N GLY A 25 11.94 12.09 4.36
CA GLY A 25 12.93 12.60 3.41
C GLY A 25 14.20 11.75 3.26
N PHE A 26 14.27 10.55 3.87
CA PHE A 26 15.41 9.65 3.73
C PHE A 26 15.23 8.76 2.50
N GLN A 27 16.15 8.88 1.56
CA GLN A 27 16.25 8.02 0.38
C GLN A 27 17.71 7.93 -0.06
N TRP A 28 18.10 6.86 -0.75
CA TRP A 28 19.45 6.76 -1.30
C TRP A 28 19.69 7.84 -2.37
N PRO A 29 20.92 8.43 -2.43
CA PRO A 29 21.19 9.52 -3.36
C PRO A 29 20.97 9.15 -4.83
N GLN A 30 20.12 9.93 -5.51
CA GLN A 30 19.88 9.86 -6.94
C GLN A 30 20.69 10.97 -7.66
N PRO A 31 21.95 10.72 -8.08
CA PRO A 31 22.85 11.77 -8.56
C PRO A 31 22.38 12.43 -9.86
N ASN A 32 21.51 11.78 -10.64
CA ASN A 32 20.95 12.32 -11.88
C ASN A 32 19.49 12.79 -11.71
N GLY A 33 19.00 12.90 -10.47
CA GLY A 33 17.63 13.32 -10.14
C GLY A 33 16.62 12.18 -10.00
N LEU A 34 15.40 12.52 -9.57
CA LEU A 34 14.30 11.58 -9.36
C LEU A 34 14.02 10.74 -10.62
N GLY A 35 13.86 9.42 -10.47
CA GLY A 35 13.63 8.51 -11.59
C GLY A 35 14.91 8.03 -12.28
N SER A 36 16.09 8.40 -11.76
CA SER A 36 17.36 7.88 -12.27
C SER A 36 17.77 6.59 -11.56
N ALA A 37 18.46 5.73 -12.29
CA ALA A 37 18.97 4.46 -11.78
C ALA A 37 19.87 4.66 -10.55
N VAL A 38 19.51 4.00 -9.45
CA VAL A 38 20.31 3.94 -8.21
C VAL A 38 20.98 2.57 -8.13
N THR A 39 22.26 2.53 -7.79
CA THR A 39 22.93 1.30 -7.38
C THR A 39 23.07 1.27 -5.86
N ILE A 40 22.64 0.18 -5.24
CA ILE A 40 22.73 -0.05 -3.80
C ILE A 40 23.50 -1.34 -3.58
N THR A 41 24.60 -1.31 -2.83
CA THR A 41 25.32 -2.53 -2.47
C THR A 41 24.71 -3.20 -1.24
N TYR A 42 24.62 -4.53 -1.23
CA TYR A 42 24.13 -5.28 -0.09
C TYR A 42 25.02 -6.46 0.31
N SER A 43 24.84 -6.98 1.51
CA SER A 43 25.51 -8.20 1.97
C SER A 43 24.67 -9.03 2.93
N PHE A 44 25.12 -10.25 3.13
CA PHE A 44 24.76 -11.07 4.27
C PHE A 44 25.89 -11.01 5.31
N SER A 45 25.69 -10.27 6.40
CA SER A 45 26.69 -10.05 7.46
C SER A 45 26.90 -11.33 8.28
N ASN A 46 25.94 -11.66 9.15
CA ASN A 46 25.84 -12.95 9.82
C ASN A 46 24.54 -13.71 9.50
N LEU A 47 23.63 -13.17 8.66
CA LEU A 47 22.32 -13.78 8.36
C LEU A 47 22.41 -15.27 7.96
N LEU A 48 23.48 -15.64 7.26
CA LEU A 48 23.68 -16.96 6.65
C LEU A 48 24.58 -17.90 7.47
N ASP A 49 24.88 -17.57 8.73
CA ASP A 49 25.68 -18.44 9.63
C ASP A 49 24.94 -19.71 10.08
N GLY A 50 23.61 -19.73 9.97
CA GLY A 50 22.74 -20.85 10.33
C GLY A 50 22.05 -20.73 11.70
N GLU A 51 22.19 -19.59 12.38
CA GLU A 51 21.59 -19.36 13.69
C GLU A 51 20.13 -18.83 13.65
N LEU A 52 19.59 -18.49 12.46
CA LEU A 52 18.17 -18.18 12.30
C LEU A 52 17.32 -19.43 12.58
N ARG A 53 16.50 -19.40 13.63
CA ARG A 53 15.76 -20.57 14.07
C ARG A 53 14.76 -21.07 13.02
N GLY A 54 14.95 -22.33 12.63
CA GLY A 54 14.06 -23.08 11.73
C GLY A 54 14.28 -22.83 10.24
N LEU A 55 14.90 -21.71 9.85
CA LEU A 55 15.14 -21.35 8.45
C LEU A 55 16.58 -21.70 8.05
N SER A 56 16.77 -22.36 6.90
CA SER A 56 18.12 -22.62 6.38
C SER A 56 18.73 -21.34 5.80
N ALA A 57 20.07 -21.25 5.81
CA ALA A 57 20.78 -20.16 5.14
C ALA A 57 20.41 -20.05 3.64
N GLU A 58 20.18 -21.18 2.96
CA GLU A 58 19.70 -21.18 1.57
C GLU A 58 18.33 -20.51 1.42
N ASN A 59 17.37 -20.84 2.28
CA ASN A 59 16.04 -20.23 2.23
C ASN A 59 16.05 -18.76 2.68
N ALA A 60 16.88 -18.39 3.67
CA ALA A 60 17.08 -17.00 4.06
C ALA A 60 17.67 -16.16 2.91
N LYS A 61 18.69 -16.69 2.19
CA LYS A 61 19.25 -16.03 1.00
C LYS A 61 18.19 -15.85 -0.09
N ARG A 62 17.46 -16.93 -0.41
CA ARG A 62 16.39 -16.92 -1.43
C ARG A 62 15.28 -15.90 -1.12
N ALA A 63 14.84 -15.82 0.13
CA ALA A 63 13.78 -14.89 0.53
C ALA A 63 14.23 -13.42 0.42
N VAL A 64 15.46 -13.10 0.84
CA VAL A 64 16.03 -11.75 0.65
C VAL A 64 16.18 -11.42 -0.84
N GLU A 65 16.66 -12.35 -1.66
CA GLU A 65 16.79 -12.15 -3.11
C GLU A 65 15.44 -11.94 -3.80
N GLU A 66 14.39 -12.68 -3.40
CA GLU A 66 13.02 -12.49 -3.86
C GLU A 66 12.49 -11.10 -3.47
N ALA A 67 12.67 -10.69 -2.21
CA ALA A 67 12.20 -9.40 -1.73
C ALA A 67 12.92 -8.21 -2.40
N LEU A 68 14.25 -8.29 -2.57
CA LEU A 68 15.03 -7.33 -3.36
C LEU A 68 14.55 -7.28 -4.83
N THR A 69 14.18 -8.43 -5.40
CA THR A 69 13.68 -8.51 -6.78
C THR A 69 12.36 -7.76 -6.91
N LEU A 70 11.38 -8.03 -6.04
CA LEU A 70 10.05 -7.39 -6.05
C LEU A 70 10.12 -5.85 -6.03
N TRP A 71 10.95 -5.28 -5.17
CA TRP A 71 11.17 -3.82 -5.17
C TRP A 71 11.85 -3.31 -6.45
N SER A 72 12.81 -4.08 -7.00
CA SER A 72 13.51 -3.72 -8.24
C SER A 72 12.64 -3.85 -9.52
N GLU A 73 11.53 -4.59 -9.50
CA GLU A 73 10.63 -4.69 -10.66
C GLU A 73 9.81 -3.40 -10.88
N VAL A 74 9.60 -2.61 -9.83
CA VAL A 74 8.69 -1.45 -9.85
C VAL A 74 9.39 -0.09 -9.81
N ALA A 75 10.68 -0.05 -9.42
CA ALA A 75 11.51 1.15 -9.31
C ALA A 75 12.93 0.91 -9.88
N PRO A 76 13.64 1.94 -10.39
CA PRO A 76 14.94 1.81 -11.06
C PRO A 76 16.10 1.62 -10.07
N ILE A 77 16.06 0.52 -9.30
CA ILE A 77 16.98 0.21 -8.21
C ILE A 77 17.78 -1.04 -8.57
N HIS A 78 19.11 -0.92 -8.55
CA HIS A 78 20.04 -2.00 -8.89
C HIS A 78 20.79 -2.45 -7.64
N PHE A 79 20.39 -3.60 -7.10
CA PHE A 79 21.04 -4.22 -5.96
C PHE A 79 22.25 -5.04 -6.40
N VAL A 80 23.39 -4.87 -5.73
CA VAL A 80 24.63 -5.59 -6.01
C VAL A 80 25.19 -6.20 -4.74
N GLU A 81 25.23 -7.53 -4.66
CA GLU A 81 25.81 -8.25 -3.54
C GLU A 81 27.34 -8.02 -3.49
N MET A 82 27.87 -7.73 -2.32
CA MET A 82 29.31 -7.58 -2.10
C MET A 82 29.77 -8.25 -0.80
N VAL A 83 31.05 -8.59 -0.75
CA VAL A 83 31.65 -9.23 0.44
C VAL A 83 31.67 -8.23 1.60
N ASP A 84 31.13 -8.66 2.73
CA ASP A 84 31.11 -7.89 3.96
C ASP A 84 32.36 -8.15 4.81
N GLN A 85 32.93 -7.10 5.39
CA GLN A 85 34.01 -7.15 6.38
C GLN A 85 33.77 -6.16 7.54
N GLY A 86 32.54 -5.64 7.66
CA GLY A 86 32.12 -4.74 8.73
C GLY A 86 31.94 -5.47 10.07
N PRO A 87 31.71 -4.71 11.17
CA PRO A 87 31.39 -5.31 12.46
C PRO A 87 30.12 -6.15 12.37
N LEU A 88 30.07 -7.26 13.12
CA LEU A 88 28.84 -8.03 13.26
C LEU A 88 27.81 -7.24 14.08
N PRO A 89 26.51 -7.39 13.80
CA PRO A 89 25.46 -6.78 14.61
C PRO A 89 25.43 -7.38 16.01
N THR A 90 25.28 -6.53 17.03
CA THR A 90 25.30 -6.93 18.44
C THR A 90 24.04 -6.51 19.22
N GLY A 91 23.14 -5.72 18.63
CA GLY A 91 22.06 -5.03 19.35
C GLY A 91 22.54 -3.88 20.26
N GLU A 92 23.83 -3.54 20.20
CA GLU A 92 24.43 -2.37 20.85
C GLU A 92 25.08 -1.48 19.75
N GLU A 93 24.36 -1.21 18.67
CA GLU A 93 24.94 -0.64 17.45
C GLU A 93 25.61 0.72 17.67
N LEU A 94 26.92 0.78 17.39
CA LEU A 94 27.69 2.01 17.28
C LEU A 94 27.99 2.27 15.81
N ALA A 95 27.72 3.49 15.33
CA ALA A 95 28.00 3.89 13.96
C ALA A 95 29.49 3.69 13.62
N TYR A 96 29.75 2.94 12.56
CA TYR A 96 31.07 2.66 12.03
C TYR A 96 31.27 3.34 10.65
N PRO A 97 32.49 3.51 10.15
CA PRO A 97 32.72 4.18 8.86
C PRO A 97 32.16 3.35 7.70
N ALA A 98 31.23 3.91 6.92
CA ALA A 98 30.58 3.19 5.81
C ALA A 98 31.48 3.01 4.56
N SER A 99 32.67 3.61 4.51
CA SER A 99 33.43 3.81 3.25
C SER A 99 33.84 2.55 2.50
N ASP A 100 33.94 1.43 3.20
CA ASP A 100 34.44 0.15 2.69
C ASP A 100 33.46 -1.00 2.96
N HIS A 101 32.18 -0.67 3.17
CA HIS A 101 31.14 -1.61 3.57
C HIS A 101 29.90 -1.53 2.65
N PRO A 102 29.07 -2.60 2.61
CA PRO A 102 27.79 -2.59 1.92
C PRO A 102 26.85 -1.51 2.49
N GLN A 103 25.93 -1.01 1.66
CA GLN A 103 24.92 -0.02 2.06
C GLN A 103 23.71 -0.63 2.78
N ILE A 104 23.40 -1.90 2.53
CA ILE A 104 22.37 -2.68 3.23
C ILE A 104 23.00 -3.97 3.71
N ARG A 105 23.18 -4.15 5.01
CA ARG A 105 23.72 -5.40 5.57
C ARG A 105 22.60 -6.15 6.27
N PHE A 106 22.27 -7.32 5.74
CA PHE A 106 21.32 -8.23 6.38
C PHE A 106 22.04 -9.02 7.46
N GLY A 107 21.50 -9.00 8.67
CA GLY A 107 22.07 -9.70 9.82
C GLY A 107 21.02 -10.18 10.81
N HIS A 108 21.48 -10.76 11.92
CA HIS A 108 20.62 -11.13 13.04
C HIS A 108 21.28 -10.82 14.37
N HIS A 109 20.44 -10.55 15.37
CA HIS A 109 20.81 -10.68 16.77
C HIS A 109 19.57 -11.14 17.54
N ARG A 110 19.62 -11.10 18.86
CA ARG A 110 18.41 -11.23 19.67
C ARG A 110 17.87 -9.82 19.91
N ILE A 111 16.60 -9.58 19.61
CA ILE A 111 15.92 -8.30 19.84
C ILE A 111 15.17 -8.41 21.18
N ASP A 112 14.03 -9.10 21.20
CA ASP A 112 13.27 -9.43 22.42
C ASP A 112 13.04 -10.95 22.59
N GLY A 113 13.14 -11.71 21.50
CA GLY A 113 13.08 -13.16 21.29
C GLY A 113 11.71 -13.79 21.53
N GLU A 114 11.44 -14.94 20.88
CA GLU A 114 10.14 -15.63 20.65
C GLU A 114 8.89 -15.16 21.41
N THR A 115 8.96 -14.98 22.73
CA THR A 115 7.85 -14.50 23.57
C THR A 115 7.55 -13.01 23.45
N GLY A 116 8.42 -12.24 22.81
CA GLY A 116 8.28 -10.82 22.54
C GLY A 116 7.43 -10.52 21.30
N GLY A 117 7.39 -9.24 20.91
CA GLY A 117 6.53 -8.73 19.84
C GLY A 117 7.27 -8.37 18.56
N ALA A 118 8.56 -8.06 18.64
CA ALA A 118 9.36 -7.69 17.48
C ALA A 118 9.70 -8.92 16.62
N LEU A 119 9.82 -8.70 15.31
CA LEU A 119 10.28 -9.70 14.33
C LEU A 119 11.64 -9.30 13.76
N ALA A 120 11.74 -8.06 13.32
CA ALA A 120 12.96 -7.49 12.76
C ALA A 120 12.96 -5.97 13.00
N HIS A 121 14.06 -5.34 12.61
CA HIS A 121 14.14 -3.89 12.50
C HIS A 121 15.02 -3.48 11.32
N ALA A 122 14.81 -2.26 10.82
CA ALA A 122 15.61 -1.66 9.75
C ALA A 122 15.92 -0.19 10.05
N TYR A 123 17.10 0.24 9.59
CA TYR A 123 17.48 1.64 9.60
C TYR A 123 17.17 2.30 8.25
N LEU A 124 16.46 3.43 8.30
CA LEU A 124 16.26 4.31 7.15
C LEU A 124 17.60 4.75 6.51
N PRO A 125 17.64 5.13 5.22
CA PRO A 125 18.86 5.56 4.52
C PRO A 125 19.31 6.99 4.92
N PHE A 126 19.62 7.19 6.20
CA PHE A 126 19.91 8.50 6.79
C PHE A 126 21.35 9.01 6.56
N SER A 127 22.27 8.18 6.08
CA SER A 127 23.68 8.54 5.88
C SER A 127 24.36 7.63 4.86
N THR A 128 25.30 8.17 4.07
CA THR A 128 26.24 7.38 3.25
C THR A 128 27.64 7.31 3.87
N ARG A 129 27.76 7.67 5.16
CA ARG A 129 29.03 7.77 5.89
C ARG A 129 29.07 6.98 7.19
N GLU A 130 27.90 6.76 7.79
CA GLU A 130 27.69 5.95 8.99
C GLU A 130 27.07 4.63 8.55
N GLY A 131 27.72 3.51 8.83
CA GLY A 131 27.39 2.22 8.21
C GLY A 131 26.08 1.58 8.66
N LEU A 132 25.37 2.16 9.63
CA LEU A 132 24.09 1.63 10.09
C LEU A 132 22.91 2.03 9.20
N ALA A 133 23.03 3.05 8.37
CA ALA A 133 21.93 3.47 7.50
C ALA A 133 21.69 2.39 6.43
N GLY A 134 20.49 1.80 6.41
CA GLY A 134 20.14 0.67 5.56
C GLY A 134 20.38 -0.72 6.15
N ASP A 135 21.01 -0.86 7.32
CA ASP A 135 21.20 -2.17 7.96
C ASP A 135 19.85 -2.75 8.44
N ILE A 136 19.66 -4.07 8.27
CA ILE A 136 18.42 -4.81 8.58
C ILE A 136 18.77 -6.00 9.47
N HIS A 137 18.18 -6.07 10.66
CA HIS A 137 18.41 -7.14 11.64
C HIS A 137 17.13 -7.88 11.97
N PHE A 138 17.17 -9.22 11.87
CA PHE A 138 16.08 -10.11 12.27
C PHE A 138 16.33 -10.65 13.68
N ASP A 139 15.28 -10.87 14.48
CA ASP A 139 15.41 -11.61 15.73
C ASP A 139 15.61 -13.10 15.44
N ARG A 140 16.79 -13.63 15.74
CA ARG A 140 17.13 -15.03 15.47
C ARG A 140 16.31 -16.05 16.25
N ASP A 141 15.69 -15.67 17.37
CA ASP A 141 14.95 -16.59 18.24
C ASP A 141 13.55 -16.96 17.68
N GLU A 142 13.11 -16.29 16.60
CA GLU A 142 11.78 -16.44 15.97
C GLU A 142 11.63 -17.67 15.06
N PRO A 143 10.41 -18.24 14.91
CA PRO A 143 10.16 -19.42 14.08
C PRO A 143 10.06 -19.09 12.59
N TRP A 144 11.18 -18.69 11.98
CA TRP A 144 11.25 -18.15 10.61
C TRP A 144 10.82 -19.09 9.48
N ASN A 145 10.64 -20.38 9.77
CA ASN A 145 10.09 -21.35 8.82
C ASN A 145 8.55 -21.42 8.82
N HIS A 146 7.86 -20.51 9.52
CA HIS A 146 6.42 -20.35 9.40
C HIS A 146 6.02 -20.11 7.94
N ASN A 147 4.96 -20.78 7.49
CA ASN A 147 4.52 -20.81 6.08
C ASN A 147 5.69 -21.08 5.10
N GLY A 148 6.49 -22.12 5.34
CA GLY A 148 7.63 -22.49 4.45
C GLY A 148 8.82 -21.53 4.45
N GLY A 149 8.70 -20.38 5.12
CA GLY A 149 9.59 -19.22 4.97
C GLY A 149 8.85 -17.94 4.57
N GLY A 150 7.55 -18.01 4.28
CA GLY A 150 6.69 -16.89 3.91
C GLY A 150 6.63 -15.77 4.96
N LEU A 151 6.69 -16.12 6.26
CA LEU A 151 6.85 -15.13 7.34
C LEU A 151 8.15 -14.33 7.17
N PHE A 152 9.27 -15.02 6.98
CA PHE A 152 10.57 -14.36 6.79
C PHE A 152 10.60 -13.54 5.50
N LEU A 153 9.95 -14.00 4.43
CA LEU A 153 9.81 -13.26 3.18
C LEU A 153 8.99 -11.97 3.34
N GLU A 154 7.87 -12.00 4.05
CA GLU A 154 7.03 -10.81 4.30
C GLU A 154 7.79 -9.79 5.16
N THR A 155 8.41 -10.24 6.25
CA THR A 155 9.24 -9.36 7.09
C THR A 155 10.43 -8.80 6.30
N ALA A 156 11.14 -9.61 5.51
CA ALA A 156 12.26 -9.11 4.69
C ALA A 156 11.79 -8.08 3.64
N LEU A 157 10.64 -8.28 3.01
CA LEU A 157 10.06 -7.36 2.04
C LEU A 157 9.70 -6.01 2.69
N HIS A 158 9.10 -6.05 3.88
CA HIS A 158 8.79 -4.88 4.71
C HIS A 158 10.05 -4.11 5.11
N GLU A 159 11.03 -4.78 5.74
CA GLU A 159 12.25 -4.14 6.24
C GLU A 159 13.14 -3.58 5.11
N ILE A 160 13.13 -4.20 3.92
CA ILE A 160 13.77 -3.62 2.73
C ILE A 160 13.08 -2.32 2.31
N GLY A 161 11.76 -2.22 2.45
CA GLY A 161 11.03 -0.96 2.23
C GLY A 161 11.57 0.17 3.11
N HIS A 162 11.79 -0.08 4.40
CA HIS A 162 12.46 0.86 5.30
C HIS A 162 13.91 1.17 4.91
N ALA A 163 14.72 0.16 4.57
CA ALA A 163 16.09 0.40 4.09
C ALA A 163 16.13 1.17 2.75
N LEU A 164 15.02 1.20 1.99
CA LEU A 164 14.81 2.03 0.82
C LEU A 164 14.22 3.41 1.14
N GLY A 165 13.72 3.66 2.36
CA GLY A 165 13.19 4.95 2.81
C GLY A 165 11.67 5.07 2.87
N LEU A 166 10.93 3.97 2.67
CA LEU A 166 9.51 3.92 2.97
C LEU A 166 9.29 3.93 4.49
N ASP A 167 8.15 4.48 4.91
CA ASP A 167 7.71 4.41 6.30
C ASP A 167 6.49 3.49 6.42
N HIS A 168 6.01 3.30 7.64
CA HIS A 168 4.84 2.48 7.91
C HIS A 168 3.57 3.03 7.26
N ASP A 169 2.75 2.15 6.66
CA ASP A 169 1.37 2.45 6.32
C ASP A 169 0.40 1.61 7.17
N VAL A 170 -0.28 2.29 8.09
CA VAL A 170 -1.27 1.71 9.01
C VAL A 170 -2.71 1.84 8.52
N GLU A 171 -2.96 2.61 7.45
CA GLU A 171 -4.31 2.90 6.95
C GLU A 171 -4.72 1.97 5.79
N TYR A 172 -3.74 1.46 5.04
CA TYR A 172 -3.95 0.53 3.94
C TYR A 172 -3.55 -0.91 4.31
N ASP A 173 -4.11 -1.85 3.54
CA ASP A 173 -3.59 -3.22 3.47
C ASP A 173 -2.31 -3.17 2.61
N ALA A 174 -1.19 -2.81 3.24
CA ALA A 174 0.12 -2.63 2.64
C ALA A 174 1.11 -3.71 3.11
N ILE A 175 2.22 -3.89 2.38
CA ILE A 175 3.40 -4.61 2.89
C ILE A 175 4.09 -3.76 3.95
N MET A 176 4.12 -2.44 3.79
CA MET A 176 4.64 -1.50 4.80
C MET A 176 3.79 -1.39 6.07
N ASN A 177 2.81 -2.26 6.31
CA ASN A 177 2.09 -2.26 7.58
C ASN A 177 3.00 -2.77 8.72
N PRO A 178 3.11 -2.07 9.87
CA PRO A 178 4.00 -2.45 10.98
C PRO A 178 3.65 -3.82 11.60
N ILE A 179 2.45 -4.34 11.36
CA ILE A 179 2.01 -5.64 11.83
C ILE A 179 2.05 -6.60 10.64
N ILE A 180 2.99 -7.55 10.67
CA ILE A 180 3.17 -8.59 9.65
C ILE A 180 1.94 -9.52 9.65
N GLN A 181 1.29 -9.68 8.50
CA GLN A 181 -0.04 -10.31 8.40
C GLN A 181 0.01 -11.81 8.07
N ASN A 182 1.17 -12.37 7.71
CA ASN A 182 1.38 -13.73 7.21
C ASN A 182 0.67 -13.97 5.85
N ARG A 183 0.88 -13.04 4.91
CA ARG A 183 0.29 -12.99 3.57
C ARG A 183 0.85 -14.03 2.60
N PHE A 184 2.05 -14.54 2.88
CA PHE A 184 2.80 -15.43 2.01
C PHE A 184 2.80 -16.85 2.59
N ASP A 185 2.43 -17.83 1.76
CA ASP A 185 2.23 -19.23 2.14
C ASP A 185 3.50 -20.09 1.97
N ASP A 186 4.46 -19.63 1.14
CA ASP A 186 5.79 -20.21 0.92
C ASP A 186 6.73 -19.16 0.29
N LEU A 187 8.01 -19.51 0.09
CA LEU A 187 8.91 -18.76 -0.79
C LEU A 187 8.45 -18.85 -2.26
N GLY A 188 8.63 -17.79 -3.03
CA GLY A 188 8.12 -17.66 -4.40
C GLY A 188 6.66 -17.21 -4.50
N THR A 189 6.04 -16.79 -3.38
CA THR A 189 4.64 -16.30 -3.32
C THR A 189 4.54 -14.80 -3.02
N GLY A 190 5.66 -14.09 -2.93
CA GLY A 190 5.69 -12.67 -2.58
C GLY A 190 5.06 -11.75 -3.64
N TYR A 191 4.47 -10.65 -3.19
CA TYR A 191 3.96 -9.57 -4.04
C TYR A 191 3.95 -8.23 -3.28
N LEU A 192 3.91 -7.13 -4.02
CA LEU A 192 3.68 -5.77 -3.48
C LEU A 192 2.22 -5.36 -3.71
N LEU A 193 1.66 -4.53 -2.82
CA LEU A 193 0.32 -3.94 -2.98
C LEU A 193 0.43 -2.56 -3.65
N GLU A 194 -0.68 -2.02 -4.15
CA GLU A 194 -0.65 -0.81 -4.99
C GLU A 194 -0.08 0.40 -4.23
N ASP A 195 -0.29 0.49 -2.92
CA ASP A 195 0.29 1.56 -2.11
C ASP A 195 1.81 1.46 -2.02
N ASP A 196 2.36 0.29 -1.66
CA ASP A 196 3.81 0.03 -1.64
C ASP A 196 4.48 0.44 -2.96
N ILE A 197 3.82 0.09 -4.08
CA ILE A 197 4.25 0.40 -5.44
C ILE A 197 4.21 1.92 -5.73
N VAL A 198 3.20 2.64 -5.22
CA VAL A 198 3.10 4.10 -5.34
C VAL A 198 4.16 4.78 -4.46
N GLY A 199 4.33 4.34 -3.21
CA GLY A 199 5.32 4.83 -2.26
C GLY A 199 6.74 4.76 -2.83
N ILE A 200 7.18 3.58 -3.27
CA ILE A 200 8.55 3.42 -3.80
C ILE A 200 8.78 4.22 -5.09
N ARG A 201 7.74 4.39 -5.92
CA ARG A 201 7.80 5.22 -7.13
C ARG A 201 7.78 6.72 -6.84
N ASN A 202 7.26 7.16 -5.70
CA ASN A 202 7.38 8.55 -5.27
C ASN A 202 8.84 8.88 -4.86
N LEU A 203 9.54 7.92 -4.25
CA LEU A 203 10.95 8.07 -3.87
C LEU A 203 11.93 7.91 -5.04
N TYR A 204 11.74 6.89 -5.89
CA TYR A 204 12.73 6.50 -6.92
C TYR A 204 12.23 6.61 -8.35
N GLY A 205 10.98 6.98 -8.59
CA GLY A 205 10.34 6.98 -9.90
C GLY A 205 10.01 5.58 -10.43
N HIS A 206 9.47 5.52 -11.65
CA HIS A 206 9.14 4.29 -12.35
C HIS A 206 10.23 3.90 -13.35
N GLY A 207 10.81 2.71 -13.20
CA GLY A 207 11.77 2.13 -14.14
C GLY A 207 12.18 0.72 -13.73
N PRO A 208 12.87 -0.03 -14.62
CA PRO A 208 13.35 -1.36 -14.31
C PRO A 208 14.65 -1.31 -13.48
N GLY A 209 14.69 -2.07 -12.39
CA GLY A 209 15.87 -2.35 -11.59
C GLY A 209 16.52 -3.70 -11.92
N SER A 210 17.35 -4.21 -11.01
CA SER A 210 17.94 -5.56 -11.08
C SER A 210 18.55 -6.00 -9.75
N VAL A 211 18.59 -7.31 -9.50
CA VAL A 211 19.43 -7.91 -8.43
C VAL A 211 20.63 -8.63 -9.06
N VAL A 212 21.83 -8.38 -8.54
CA VAL A 212 23.08 -9.06 -8.94
C VAL A 212 23.67 -9.73 -7.71
N THR A 213 23.71 -11.06 -7.71
CA THR A 213 24.26 -11.88 -6.63
C THR A 213 25.76 -12.12 -6.81
N LEU A 214 26.46 -12.46 -5.73
CA LEU A 214 27.83 -12.96 -5.81
C LEU A 214 27.82 -14.41 -6.33
N ASP A 215 28.78 -14.72 -7.21
CA ASP A 215 29.03 -16.10 -7.61
C ASP A 215 29.30 -16.98 -6.37
N PRO A 216 28.71 -18.19 -6.27
CA PRO A 216 29.04 -19.12 -5.21
C PRO A 216 30.55 -19.41 -5.20
N PRO A 217 31.19 -19.53 -4.02
CA PRO A 217 32.59 -19.95 -3.96
C PRO A 217 32.75 -21.28 -4.70
N ALA A 218 33.73 -21.36 -5.60
CA ALA A 218 33.78 -22.33 -6.71
C ALA A 218 34.02 -23.82 -6.35
N ASN A 219 33.65 -24.25 -5.14
CA ASN A 219 33.91 -25.58 -4.57
C ASN A 219 32.67 -26.27 -3.96
N THR A 220 31.44 -25.82 -4.26
CA THR A 220 30.21 -26.51 -3.84
C THR A 220 29.77 -27.52 -4.90
N PRO A 221 29.77 -28.84 -4.65
CA PRO A 221 29.25 -29.83 -5.60
C PRO A 221 27.72 -29.75 -5.71
N PRO A 222 27.13 -30.07 -6.87
CA PRO A 222 25.69 -29.94 -7.09
C PRO A 222 24.91 -30.95 -6.23
N SER A 223 23.84 -30.47 -5.58
CA SER A 223 22.89 -31.31 -4.86
C SER A 223 21.99 -32.05 -5.87
N GLU A 224 21.91 -33.38 -5.77
CA GLU A 224 21.06 -34.19 -6.64
C GLU A 224 19.59 -34.13 -6.18
N ALA A 225 18.68 -33.75 -7.10
CA ALA A 225 17.25 -33.75 -6.86
C ALA A 225 16.62 -35.15 -6.99
N PRO A 226 15.66 -35.54 -6.12
CA PRO A 226 14.80 -36.71 -6.35
C PRO A 226 13.62 -36.40 -7.29
N LEU A 227 13.21 -37.39 -8.10
CA LEU A 227 12.13 -37.32 -9.09
C LEU A 227 10.83 -38.01 -8.61
N GLY A 228 9.67 -37.48 -9.06
CA GLY A 228 8.36 -38.18 -9.10
C GLY A 228 7.40 -37.86 -7.93
N ASP A 229 6.06 -37.86 -8.08
CA ASP A 229 5.19 -38.15 -9.25
C ASP A 229 3.80 -37.44 -9.08
N ASN A 230 2.95 -37.48 -10.11
CA ASN A 230 1.75 -36.66 -10.32
C ASN A 230 0.44 -37.21 -9.67
N ASN A 231 -0.52 -36.34 -9.34
CA ASN A 231 -1.91 -36.36 -9.92
C ASN A 231 -2.87 -35.28 -9.37
N ASP A 232 -3.95 -35.03 -10.14
CA ASP A 232 -4.91 -33.92 -10.06
C ASP A 232 -6.00 -34.01 -8.95
N GLN A 233 -6.52 -32.85 -8.47
CA GLN A 233 -7.93 -32.37 -8.63
C GLN A 233 -8.38 -31.25 -7.65
N GLU A 234 -9.04 -30.20 -8.17
CA GLU A 234 -9.93 -29.23 -7.47
C GLU A 234 -11.38 -29.79 -7.39
N PRO A 235 -12.37 -29.29 -6.57
CA PRO A 235 -12.74 -27.85 -6.45
C PRO A 235 -13.37 -27.28 -5.13
N ARG A 236 -13.08 -25.99 -4.87
CA ARG A 236 -13.86 -24.82 -4.35
C ARG A 236 -15.12 -24.85 -3.39
N ALA A 237 -15.23 -23.74 -2.61
CA ALA A 237 -16.38 -23.05 -1.95
C ALA A 237 -16.61 -23.29 -0.42
N GLU A 238 -17.10 -22.35 0.43
CA GLU A 238 -17.75 -21.02 0.26
C GLU A 238 -17.59 -20.06 1.51
N GLN A 239 -18.04 -18.78 1.45
CA GLN A 239 -17.82 -17.66 2.42
C GLN A 239 -19.05 -17.28 3.30
N GLU A 240 -18.88 -16.32 4.25
CA GLU A 240 -19.78 -15.16 4.63
C GLU A 240 -19.14 -14.36 5.82
N ALA A 241 -19.48 -13.12 6.23
CA ALA A 241 -19.91 -11.87 5.56
C ALA A 241 -20.01 -10.69 6.60
N PHE A 242 -19.85 -9.40 6.19
CA PHE A 242 -20.18 -8.18 6.98
C PHE A 242 -20.74 -7.03 6.09
N GLY A 243 -21.45 -6.06 6.68
CA GLY A 243 -22.55 -5.29 6.02
C GLY A 243 -22.34 -3.82 5.58
N VAL A 244 -23.46 -3.18 5.23
CA VAL A 244 -23.61 -1.90 4.47
C VAL A 244 -24.70 -1.03 5.15
N LEU A 245 -24.72 0.30 4.90
CA LEU A 245 -25.89 1.16 4.57
C LEU A 245 -25.56 2.64 4.86
N ALA A 246 -25.98 3.72 4.17
CA ALA A 246 -26.48 4.00 2.79
C ALA A 246 -27.43 3.00 2.09
N THR A 247 -28.69 3.38 1.81
CA THR A 247 -29.73 2.50 1.24
C THR A 247 -29.45 2.08 -0.20
N LEU A 248 -28.52 1.12 -0.34
CA LEU A 248 -28.29 0.33 -1.52
C LEU A 248 -29.45 -0.65 -1.64
N ASP A 249 -30.43 -0.33 -2.48
CA ASP A 249 -31.35 -1.34 -2.97
C ASP A 249 -30.55 -2.29 -3.86
N ASN A 250 -30.06 -3.38 -3.27
CA ASN A 250 -29.25 -4.39 -3.96
C ASN A 250 -30.00 -5.06 -5.13
N THR A 251 -31.33 -5.02 -5.13
CA THR A 251 -32.20 -5.52 -6.20
C THR A 251 -32.06 -4.68 -7.47
N ASN A 252 -32.15 -3.35 -7.32
CA ASN A 252 -32.08 -2.39 -8.43
C ASN A 252 -30.66 -1.82 -8.63
N ARG A 253 -29.75 -2.06 -7.68
CA ARG A 253 -28.43 -1.44 -7.52
C ARG A 253 -28.49 0.09 -7.48
N THR A 254 -29.48 0.64 -6.79
CA THR A 254 -29.62 2.09 -6.63
C THR A 254 -29.08 2.53 -5.27
N LEU A 255 -28.25 3.57 -5.28
CA LEU A 255 -27.86 4.35 -4.11
C LEU A 255 -28.75 5.58 -4.01
N SER A 256 -29.41 5.77 -2.87
CA SER A 256 -30.16 6.99 -2.57
C SER A 256 -29.39 7.93 -1.63
N ILE A 257 -29.35 9.21 -1.98
CA ILE A 257 -28.73 10.32 -1.22
C ILE A 257 -29.81 11.40 -1.02
N SER A 258 -29.96 11.91 0.20
CA SER A 258 -30.77 13.10 0.50
C SER A 258 -29.88 14.18 1.11
N GLY A 259 -30.06 15.42 0.65
CA GLY A 259 -29.75 16.61 1.43
C GLY A 259 -30.82 16.82 2.50
N ASP A 260 -30.39 17.34 3.64
CA ASP A 260 -31.20 17.50 4.86
C ASP A 260 -31.31 18.99 5.28
N HIS A 261 -30.84 19.94 4.46
CA HIS A 261 -30.71 21.36 4.81
C HIS A 261 -31.24 22.32 3.72
N ASP A 262 -31.30 23.63 4.02
CA ASP A 262 -31.70 24.73 3.11
C ASP A 262 -30.53 25.24 2.20
N ALA A 263 -29.42 24.51 2.15
CA ALA A 263 -28.27 24.69 1.24
C ALA A 263 -27.27 23.55 1.54
N ASN A 264 -27.02 22.68 0.58
CA ASN A 264 -26.35 21.40 0.77
C ASN A 264 -25.09 21.31 -0.07
N SER A 265 -23.94 21.02 0.56
CA SER A 265 -22.70 20.72 -0.16
C SER A 265 -22.33 19.25 0.03
N ILE A 266 -22.52 18.46 -1.03
CA ILE A 266 -22.37 17.00 -1.05
C ILE A 266 -21.24 16.61 -2.00
N VAL A 267 -20.26 15.87 -1.49
CA VAL A 267 -19.14 15.31 -2.26
C VAL A 267 -19.27 13.80 -2.37
N VAL A 268 -19.16 13.28 -3.59
CA VAL A 268 -19.20 11.85 -3.90
C VAL A 268 -17.87 11.42 -4.49
N ILE A 269 -17.11 10.59 -3.78
CA ILE A 269 -15.78 10.12 -4.18
C ILE A 269 -15.88 8.64 -4.54
N SER A 270 -15.41 8.25 -5.72
CA SER A 270 -15.35 6.85 -6.15
C SER A 270 -13.92 6.40 -6.38
N VAL A 271 -13.56 5.31 -5.72
CA VAL A 271 -12.30 4.57 -5.91
C VAL A 271 -12.62 3.14 -6.38
N PRO A 272 -11.64 2.31 -6.82
CA PRO A 272 -11.94 1.07 -7.53
C PRO A 272 -12.80 0.03 -6.77
N TRP A 273 -12.87 0.13 -5.43
CA TRP A 273 -13.57 -0.83 -4.56
C TRP A 273 -14.77 -0.25 -3.79
N PHE A 274 -14.88 1.06 -3.61
CA PHE A 274 -16.01 1.69 -2.90
C PHE A 274 -16.39 3.07 -3.45
N VAL A 275 -17.58 3.53 -3.08
CA VAL A 275 -18.00 4.93 -3.24
C VAL A 275 -18.28 5.49 -1.85
N ALA A 276 -17.72 6.65 -1.55
CA ALA A 276 -18.00 7.42 -0.35
C ALA A 276 -18.87 8.63 -0.70
N VAL A 277 -19.83 8.93 0.17
CA VAL A 277 -20.61 10.18 0.13
C VAL A 277 -20.29 10.93 1.41
N ILE A 278 -19.95 12.21 1.24
CA ILE A 278 -19.42 13.09 2.27
C ILE A 278 -20.22 14.39 2.20
N GLY A 279 -21.03 14.67 3.23
CA GLY A 279 -21.53 16.02 3.46
C GLY A 279 -20.44 16.87 4.11
N THR A 280 -20.36 18.15 3.77
CA THR A 280 -19.45 19.10 4.47
C THR A 280 -19.95 19.40 5.89
N GLU A 281 -19.15 20.07 6.73
CA GLU A 281 -19.39 20.21 8.18
C GLU A 281 -20.75 20.84 8.57
N GLU A 282 -21.41 21.57 7.68
CA GLU A 282 -22.74 22.17 7.90
C GLU A 282 -23.90 21.38 7.24
N THR A 283 -23.61 20.25 6.55
CA THR A 283 -24.59 19.47 5.77
C THR A 283 -24.62 18.00 6.21
N PRO A 284 -25.55 17.58 7.09
CA PRO A 284 -25.81 16.17 7.37
C PRO A 284 -26.30 15.44 6.11
N VAL A 285 -25.92 14.18 5.93
CA VAL A 285 -26.43 13.31 4.85
C VAL A 285 -27.18 12.15 5.49
N ASN A 286 -28.47 12.01 5.19
CA ASN A 286 -29.36 11.03 5.86
C ASN A 286 -29.29 11.12 7.41
N SER A 287 -29.23 12.35 7.92
CA SER A 287 -29.32 12.71 9.34
C SER A 287 -28.20 12.15 10.24
N GLN A 288 -27.00 11.92 9.68
CA GLN A 288 -25.78 11.57 10.40
C GLN A 288 -24.65 12.57 10.09
N PRO A 289 -23.80 12.93 11.06
CA PRO A 289 -22.57 13.69 10.81
C PRO A 289 -21.43 12.75 10.38
N GLY A 290 -20.81 13.02 9.23
CA GLY A 290 -19.62 12.33 8.75
C GLY A 290 -19.78 11.47 7.49
N ALA A 291 -18.67 10.96 6.98
CA ALA A 291 -18.60 10.23 5.71
C ALA A 291 -19.23 8.83 5.80
N VAL A 292 -19.99 8.45 4.76
CA VAL A 292 -20.65 7.14 4.64
C VAL A 292 -20.03 6.33 3.50
N PHE A 293 -19.58 5.11 3.80
CA PHE A 293 -18.90 4.20 2.88
C PHE A 293 -19.81 3.06 2.43
N PHE A 294 -19.83 2.74 1.13
CA PHE A 294 -20.66 1.65 0.61
C PHE A 294 -20.15 1.05 -0.71
N PHE A 295 -20.64 -0.16 -1.01
CA PHE A 295 -20.19 -1.00 -2.13
C PHE A 295 -21.27 -1.12 -3.21
N SER A 296 -21.08 -0.54 -4.39
CA SER A 296 -21.83 -0.97 -5.59
C SER A 296 -21.08 -0.66 -6.89
N PRO A 297 -20.73 -1.67 -7.75
CA PRO A 297 -19.76 -1.41 -8.81
C PRO A 297 -20.29 -0.67 -10.05
N ARG A 298 -21.59 -0.76 -10.34
CA ARG A 298 -22.21 -0.31 -11.63
C ARG A 298 -23.71 0.03 -11.47
N GLY A 299 -24.05 0.70 -10.37
CA GLY A 299 -25.43 1.02 -9.99
C GLY A 299 -26.05 2.22 -10.71
N SER A 300 -27.17 2.70 -10.16
CA SER A 300 -27.69 4.06 -10.35
C SER A 300 -27.51 4.84 -9.04
N ILE A 301 -27.43 6.17 -9.13
CA ILE A 301 -27.37 7.07 -7.98
C ILE A 301 -28.52 8.07 -8.13
N THR A 302 -29.37 8.16 -7.11
CA THR A 302 -30.46 9.13 -7.02
C THR A 302 -30.16 10.09 -5.87
N CYS A 303 -30.11 11.38 -6.15
CA CYS A 303 -29.87 12.45 -5.20
C CYS A 303 -31.08 13.39 -5.16
N ASN A 304 -31.51 13.79 -3.98
CA ASN A 304 -32.48 14.87 -3.79
C ASN A 304 -31.76 15.97 -3.00
N LEU A 305 -31.61 17.17 -3.58
CA LEU A 305 -30.80 18.22 -2.96
C LEU A 305 -31.65 19.05 -1.97
N GLY A 306 -32.71 19.72 -2.44
CA GLY A 306 -33.76 20.23 -1.56
C GLY A 306 -34.29 21.60 -1.93
N ALA A 307 -33.93 22.61 -1.15
CA ALA A 307 -34.29 24.00 -1.37
C ALA A 307 -33.14 24.90 -0.90
N GLY A 308 -32.99 26.06 -1.54
CA GLY A 308 -31.78 26.86 -1.47
C GLY A 308 -30.76 26.45 -2.52
N ASP A 309 -29.58 27.07 -2.49
CA ASP A 309 -28.57 26.93 -3.54
C ASP A 309 -27.64 25.74 -3.22
N ASP A 310 -27.88 24.60 -3.87
CA ASP A 310 -27.21 23.33 -3.57
C ASP A 310 -25.99 23.06 -4.46
N THR A 311 -25.04 22.25 -3.97
CA THR A 311 -23.84 21.82 -4.71
C THR A 311 -23.58 20.33 -4.57
N LEU A 312 -23.59 19.61 -5.71
CA LEU A 312 -23.19 18.21 -5.81
C LEU A 312 -21.87 18.07 -6.59
N THR A 313 -20.82 17.61 -5.91
CA THR A 313 -19.51 17.37 -6.54
C THR A 313 -19.16 15.88 -6.60
N CYS A 314 -18.80 15.37 -7.77
CA CYS A 314 -18.43 13.97 -7.97
C CYS A 314 -16.99 13.84 -8.49
N PHE A 315 -16.17 13.02 -7.83
CA PHE A 315 -14.79 12.70 -8.23
C PHE A 315 -14.63 11.24 -8.63
N ARG A 316 -14.14 11.01 -9.86
CA ARG A 316 -13.89 9.69 -10.48
C ARG A 316 -15.10 8.74 -10.50
N LEU A 317 -16.31 9.27 -10.34
CA LEU A 317 -17.55 8.49 -10.18
C LEU A 317 -17.89 7.63 -11.40
N ILE A 318 -18.11 6.33 -11.20
CA ILE A 318 -18.49 5.37 -12.24
C ILE A 318 -19.90 4.83 -11.96
N THR A 319 -20.91 5.30 -12.70
CA THR A 319 -22.33 4.89 -12.49
C THR A 319 -23.12 4.79 -13.81
N ARG A 320 -24.26 4.08 -13.82
CA ARG A 320 -25.14 3.99 -15.00
C ARG A 320 -26.01 5.23 -15.14
N THR A 321 -26.70 5.61 -14.08
CA THR A 321 -27.52 6.82 -14.05
C THR A 321 -27.12 7.62 -12.81
N LEU A 322 -26.94 8.93 -12.99
CA LEU A 322 -26.99 9.90 -11.90
C LEU A 322 -28.28 10.69 -12.13
N GLU A 323 -29.22 10.62 -11.19
CA GLU A 323 -30.49 11.33 -11.23
C GLU A 323 -30.55 12.26 -10.03
N CYS A 324 -30.83 13.54 -10.28
CA CYS A 324 -30.84 14.60 -9.28
C CYS A 324 -32.18 15.33 -9.37
N GLU A 325 -32.97 15.32 -8.29
CA GLU A 325 -33.99 16.34 -8.04
C GLU A 325 -33.26 17.55 -7.45
N LEU A 326 -33.28 18.67 -8.17
CA LEU A 326 -32.59 19.90 -7.75
C LEU A 326 -33.42 20.62 -6.69
N GLY A 327 -34.60 21.12 -7.07
CA GLY A 327 -35.56 21.72 -6.17
C GLY A 327 -35.81 23.20 -6.46
N THR A 328 -35.48 24.07 -5.51
CA THR A 328 -35.64 25.53 -5.67
C THR A 328 -34.45 26.31 -5.15
N GLY A 329 -33.60 26.79 -6.06
CA GLY A 329 -32.41 27.60 -5.81
C GLY A 329 -31.68 27.85 -7.14
N ASP A 330 -30.43 28.30 -7.07
CA ASP A 330 -29.48 28.30 -8.18
C ASP A 330 -28.46 27.16 -7.99
N ASP A 331 -28.75 25.97 -8.52
CA ASP A 331 -28.07 24.71 -8.14
C ASP A 331 -26.87 24.37 -9.02
N THR A 332 -25.83 23.75 -8.44
CA THR A 332 -24.58 23.39 -9.15
C THR A 332 -24.21 21.91 -9.07
N ILE A 333 -24.08 21.24 -10.23
CA ILE A 333 -23.48 19.89 -10.32
C ILE A 333 -22.08 19.97 -10.94
N SER A 334 -21.07 19.39 -10.28
CA SER A 334 -19.67 19.34 -10.76
C SER A 334 -19.15 17.91 -10.90
N LEU A 335 -18.75 17.52 -12.12
CA LEU A 335 -18.36 16.14 -12.45
C LEU A 335 -16.90 16.05 -12.93
N PHE A 336 -16.00 15.58 -12.06
CA PHE A 336 -14.56 15.47 -12.32
C PHE A 336 -14.15 14.02 -12.60
N PHE A 337 -13.63 13.76 -13.81
CA PHE A 337 -13.12 12.46 -14.28
C PHE A 337 -14.14 11.30 -14.17
N CYS A 338 -15.43 11.60 -14.24
CA CYS A 338 -16.53 10.66 -14.04
C CYS A 338 -16.89 9.89 -15.33
N SER A 339 -17.41 8.68 -15.18
CA SER A 339 -17.87 7.82 -16.28
C SER A 339 -19.34 7.44 -16.04
N ILE A 340 -20.26 8.21 -16.62
CA ILE A 340 -21.70 8.15 -16.31
C ILE A 340 -22.48 7.91 -17.61
N ARG A 341 -23.42 6.96 -17.64
CA ARG A 341 -24.17 6.70 -18.89
C ARG A 341 -25.30 7.71 -19.11
N ASN A 342 -26.13 7.97 -18.10
CA ASN A 342 -27.19 8.98 -18.14
C ASN A 342 -27.04 9.96 -16.97
N VAL A 343 -27.22 11.26 -17.22
CA VAL A 343 -27.46 12.23 -16.15
C VAL A 343 -28.86 12.83 -16.37
N LEU A 344 -29.69 12.83 -15.31
CA LEU A 344 -31.03 13.39 -15.29
C LEU A 344 -31.07 14.47 -14.20
N ALA A 345 -31.44 15.69 -14.55
CA ALA A 345 -31.64 16.77 -13.59
C ALA A 345 -33.09 17.24 -13.70
N ASN A 346 -33.88 16.84 -12.71
CA ASN A 346 -35.31 17.11 -12.64
C ASN A 346 -35.53 18.38 -11.81
N GLY A 347 -36.56 19.16 -12.18
CA GLY A 347 -36.82 20.49 -11.60
C GLY A 347 -35.97 21.63 -12.18
N ALA A 348 -34.86 21.32 -12.86
CA ALA A 348 -33.85 22.30 -13.31
C ALA A 348 -34.42 23.53 -14.05
N THR A 349 -34.01 24.70 -13.59
CA THR A 349 -34.37 26.02 -14.11
C THR A 349 -33.21 26.65 -14.90
N GLY A 350 -33.43 27.87 -15.43
CA GLY A 350 -32.49 28.53 -16.34
C GLY A 350 -31.23 29.13 -15.69
N THR A 351 -31.12 29.05 -14.36
CA THR A 351 -29.99 29.62 -13.58
C THR A 351 -29.05 28.54 -13.00
N ASP A 352 -29.45 27.26 -13.06
CA ASP A 352 -28.63 26.15 -12.58
C ASP A 352 -27.38 25.93 -13.45
N ALA A 353 -26.31 25.35 -12.88
CA ALA A 353 -25.05 25.09 -13.56
C ALA A 353 -24.62 23.61 -13.54
N LEU A 354 -24.05 23.14 -14.66
CA LEU A 354 -23.45 21.80 -14.80
C LEU A 354 -22.01 21.88 -15.33
N PHE A 355 -21.03 21.62 -14.48
CA PHE A 355 -19.61 21.59 -14.81
C PHE A 355 -19.09 20.16 -15.03
N ARG A 356 -18.20 19.98 -16.01
CA ARG A 356 -17.61 18.66 -16.32
C ARG A 356 -16.16 18.77 -16.80
N ILE A 357 -15.26 18.00 -16.20
CA ILE A 357 -13.85 17.91 -16.64
C ILE A 357 -13.46 16.44 -16.77
N GLY A 358 -12.95 16.03 -17.93
CA GLY A 358 -12.55 14.63 -18.22
C GLY A 358 -13.70 13.61 -18.26
N SER A 359 -14.94 14.04 -17.99
CA SER A 359 -16.07 13.16 -17.75
C SER A 359 -16.75 12.67 -19.03
N LYS A 360 -16.99 11.35 -19.12
CA LYS A 360 -17.66 10.69 -20.26
C LYS A 360 -19.14 10.48 -19.94
N ILE A 361 -20.00 11.30 -20.52
CA ILE A 361 -21.47 11.21 -20.41
C ILE A 361 -22.07 10.80 -21.77
N LYS A 362 -23.02 9.86 -21.80
CA LYS A 362 -23.66 9.42 -23.06
C LYS A 362 -24.98 10.13 -23.33
N ASN A 363 -25.85 10.28 -22.33
CA ASN A 363 -27.16 10.93 -22.44
C ASN A 363 -27.32 11.99 -21.34
N LEU A 364 -27.99 13.10 -21.65
CA LEU A 364 -28.31 14.20 -20.73
C LEU A 364 -29.82 14.49 -20.78
N GLY A 365 -30.48 14.56 -19.63
CA GLY A 365 -31.91 14.86 -19.49
C GLY A 365 -32.18 16.32 -19.14
N HIS A 366 -33.08 16.94 -19.91
CA HIS A 366 -33.59 18.31 -19.82
C HIS A 366 -32.57 19.48 -19.93
N LEU A 367 -33.09 20.62 -20.37
CA LEU A 367 -32.37 21.76 -20.95
C LEU A 367 -32.23 22.96 -20.00
N GLY A 368 -32.40 22.75 -18.69
CA GLY A 368 -32.39 23.84 -17.69
C GLY A 368 -31.05 24.56 -17.59
N PHE A 369 -29.98 23.79 -17.35
CA PHE A 369 -28.65 24.33 -17.04
C PHE A 369 -28.13 25.38 -18.04
N GLU A 370 -27.65 26.51 -17.52
CA GLU A 370 -26.74 27.37 -18.28
C GLU A 370 -25.43 26.59 -18.54
N GLN A 371 -25.16 26.27 -19.81
CA GLN A 371 -23.91 25.61 -20.20
C GLN A 371 -22.73 26.59 -20.11
N VAL A 372 -22.13 26.69 -18.92
CA VAL A 372 -20.81 27.27 -18.76
C VAL A 372 -19.78 26.34 -19.43
N LYS A 373 -18.98 26.90 -20.33
CA LYS A 373 -18.23 26.20 -21.39
C LYS A 373 -17.10 25.29 -20.94
#